data_AF-A0A259NDI0-F1
#
_entry.id   AF-A0A259NDI0-F1
#
_cell.length_a   1.000
_cell.length_b   1.000
_cell.length_c   1.000
_cell.angle_alpha   90.00
_cell.angle_beta   90.00
_cell.angle_gamma   90.00
#
_symmetry.space_group_name_H-M   'P 1'
#
loop_
_entity.id
_entity.type
_entity.pdbx_description
1 polymer ?
#
loop_
_entity_poly.entity_id
_entity_poly.type
_entity_poly.pdbx_seq_one_letter_code
_entity_poly.pdbx_strand_id
1 'polypeptide(L)'
;MRRLALKIMQRFEEFNPYLVGAVLSGHPGTHCDITIQLYSDFQKELEIVLLNQRIEVSGQSRAVKLGERTFNVEIYSFDEEGVVINLHVFPKNAERLIPKNTDKRALDRARIRQLQELINQEDCNISAA
;
A
#
# COMPACT_ATOMS: atom_id res chain seq x y z
N MET A 1 -8.12 -9.09 5.62
CA MET A 1 -6.93 -8.50 4.96
C MET A 1 -7.27 -7.33 4.04
N ARG A 2 -8.05 -7.49 2.96
CA ARG A 2 -8.36 -6.37 2.04
C ARG A 2 -9.06 -5.18 2.70
N ARG A 3 -10.01 -5.42 3.63
CA ARG A 3 -10.67 -4.37 4.42
C ARG A 3 -9.70 -3.59 5.33
N LEU A 4 -8.73 -4.28 5.95
CA LEU A 4 -7.68 -3.65 6.75
C LEU A 4 -6.78 -2.76 5.88
N ALA A 5 -6.31 -3.29 4.75
CA ALA A 5 -5.54 -2.52 3.79
C ALA A 5 -6.31 -1.27 3.33
N LEU A 6 -7.60 -1.38 3.03
CA LEU A 6 -8.44 -0.24 2.66
C LEU A 6 -8.52 0.81 3.78
N LYS A 7 -8.74 0.39 5.03
CA LYS A 7 -8.79 1.28 6.21
C LYS A 7 -7.49 2.07 6.36
N ILE A 8 -6.35 1.39 6.22
CA ILE A 8 -5.04 2.05 6.26
C ILE A 8 -4.88 3.01 5.08
N MET A 9 -5.21 2.60 3.85
CA MET A 9 -5.13 3.49 2.70
C MET A 9 -6.03 4.73 2.85
N GLN A 10 -7.24 4.59 3.38
CA GLN A 10 -8.11 5.76 3.65
C GLN A 10 -7.51 6.71 4.67
N ARG A 11 -6.79 6.18 5.66
CA ARG A 11 -6.10 6.98 6.68
C ARG A 11 -4.94 7.80 6.12
N PHE A 12 -4.33 7.33 5.03
CA PHE A 12 -3.22 7.99 4.33
C PHE A 12 -3.64 8.51 2.94
N GLU A 13 -4.94 8.77 2.72
CA GLU A 13 -5.46 9.16 1.39
C GLU A 13 -4.77 10.41 0.83
N GLU A 14 -4.40 11.37 1.69
CA GLU A 14 -3.69 12.59 1.32
C GLU A 14 -2.32 12.32 0.65
N PHE A 15 -1.70 11.17 0.96
CA PHE A 15 -0.38 10.76 0.45
C PHE A 15 -0.45 9.89 -0.80
N ASN A 16 -1.62 9.81 -1.46
CA ASN A 16 -1.87 8.98 -2.64
C ASN A 16 -1.42 7.52 -2.44
N PRO A 17 -2.11 6.74 -1.60
CA PRO A 17 -1.70 5.39 -1.24
C PRO A 17 -2.04 4.37 -2.32
N TYR A 18 -1.12 3.46 -2.56
CA TYR A 18 -1.26 2.33 -3.48
C TYR A 18 -0.94 1.02 -2.77
N LEU A 19 -1.89 0.09 -2.77
CA LEU A 19 -1.68 -1.25 -2.26
C LEU A 19 -0.91 -2.08 -3.29
N VAL A 20 0.14 -2.76 -2.85
CA VAL A 20 0.94 -3.69 -3.65
C VAL A 20 1.10 -5.03 -2.95
N GLY A 21 1.43 -6.07 -3.72
CA GLY A 21 1.76 -7.40 -3.19
C GLY A 21 0.60 -8.41 -3.14
N ALA A 22 0.78 -9.48 -2.36
CA ALA A 22 -0.08 -10.66 -2.37
C ALA A 22 -1.52 -10.41 -1.92
N VAL A 23 -1.74 -9.44 -1.01
CA VAL A 23 -3.06 -9.03 -0.52
C VAL A 23 -3.97 -8.57 -1.66
N LEU A 24 -3.36 -8.00 -2.71
CA LEU A 24 -4.07 -7.55 -3.89
C LEU A 24 -4.53 -8.71 -4.77
N SER A 25 -3.66 -9.70 -4.97
CA SER A 25 -3.97 -10.91 -5.74
C SER A 25 -4.96 -11.84 -5.02
N GLY A 26 -5.22 -11.62 -3.73
CA GLY A 26 -6.20 -12.40 -2.96
C GLY A 26 -5.70 -13.78 -2.55
N HIS A 27 -4.38 -14.03 -2.66
CA HIS A 27 -3.75 -15.25 -2.16
C HIS A 27 -3.14 -14.99 -0.79
N PRO A 28 -3.78 -15.42 0.31
CA PRO A 28 -3.18 -15.33 1.62
C PRO A 28 -2.09 -16.39 1.77
N GLY A 29 -0.83 -16.01 1.62
CA GLY A 29 0.30 -16.83 2.07
C GLY A 29 0.49 -16.76 3.60
N THR A 30 1.31 -17.65 4.17
CA THR A 30 1.54 -17.76 5.63
C THR A 30 2.11 -16.47 6.27
N HIS A 31 2.77 -15.60 5.51
CA HIS A 31 3.15 -14.24 5.91
C HIS A 31 2.54 -13.25 4.92
N CYS A 32 1.38 -12.68 5.27
CA CYS A 32 0.73 -11.65 4.46
C CYS A 32 1.03 -10.27 5.04
N ASP A 33 2.20 -9.73 4.72
CA ASP A 33 2.51 -8.35 5.04
C ASP A 33 1.73 -7.43 4.09
N ILE A 34 1.12 -6.38 4.61
CA ILE A 34 0.45 -5.35 3.82
C ILE A 34 1.51 -4.33 3.42
N THR A 35 1.81 -4.24 2.13
CA THR A 35 2.74 -3.22 1.62
C THR A 35 1.96 -2.12 0.91
N ILE A 36 2.10 -0.89 1.37
CA ILE A 36 1.45 0.29 0.81
C ILE A 36 2.52 1.26 0.36
N GLN A 37 2.45 1.69 -0.90
CA GLN A 37 3.32 2.71 -1.47
C GLN A 37 2.61 4.06 -1.39
N LEU A 38 3.29 5.03 -0.80
CA LEU A 38 2.85 6.41 -0.66
C LEU A 38 3.71 7.28 -1.58
N TYR A 39 3.12 8.26 -2.23
CA TYR A 39 3.83 9.18 -3.12
C TYR A 39 3.69 10.59 -2.60
N SER A 40 4.72 11.04 -1.88
CA SER A 40 4.79 12.37 -1.31
C SER A 40 6.20 12.91 -1.40
N ASP A 41 6.31 14.19 -1.76
CA ASP A 41 7.57 14.93 -1.65
C ASP A 41 7.83 15.41 -0.20
N PHE A 42 6.82 15.30 0.69
CA PHE A 42 6.85 15.81 2.06
C PHE A 42 6.82 14.68 3.09
N GLN A 43 7.95 13.98 3.18
CA GLN A 43 8.19 12.89 4.12
C GLN A 43 7.97 13.25 5.60
N LYS A 44 8.36 14.47 5.99
CA LYS A 44 8.18 14.98 7.35
C LYS A 44 6.71 15.08 7.77
N GLU A 45 5.81 15.37 6.84
CA GLU A 45 4.38 15.45 7.14
C GLU A 45 3.81 14.07 7.46
N LEU A 46 4.29 13.02 6.79
CA LEU A 46 3.90 11.65 7.10
C LEU A 46 4.32 11.25 8.52
N GLU A 47 5.54 11.59 8.93
CA GLU A 47 6.03 11.30 10.27
C GLU A 47 5.17 11.97 11.36
N ILE A 48 4.75 13.21 11.12
CA ILE A 48 3.81 13.93 12.00
C ILE A 48 2.46 13.24 12.06
N VAL A 49 1.93 12.78 10.91
CA VAL A 49 0.67 12.03 10.86
C VAL A 49 0.77 10.74 11.66
N LEU A 50 1.87 9.98 11.51
CA LEU A 50 2.11 8.75 12.26
C LEU A 50 2.22 9.01 13.77
N LEU A 51 2.91 10.08 14.17
CA LEU A 51 3.04 10.50 15.57
C LEU A 51 1.68 10.92 16.16
N ASN A 52 0.90 11.72 15.43
CA ASN A 52 -0.45 12.13 15.85
C ASN A 52 -1.39 10.94 16.03
N GLN A 53 -1.18 9.89 15.25
CA GLN A 53 -1.93 8.65 15.32
C GLN A 53 -1.51 7.73 16.46
N ARG A 54 -0.45 8.08 17.20
CA ARG A 54 0.16 7.30 18.30
C ARG A 54 0.51 5.86 17.88
N ILE A 55 0.92 5.68 16.64
CA ILE A 55 1.34 4.37 16.12
C ILE A 55 2.84 4.25 16.36
N GLU A 56 3.26 3.19 17.05
CA GLU A 56 4.66 2.83 17.18
C GLU A 56 5.16 2.23 15.87
N VAL A 57 5.68 3.11 15.00
CA VAL A 57 6.26 2.73 13.72
C VAL A 57 7.78 2.66 13.80
N SER A 58 8.36 1.70 13.10
CA SER A 58 9.81 1.63 12.89
C SER A 58 10.14 2.20 11.51
N GLY A 59 10.76 3.38 11.48
CA GLY A 59 11.22 4.03 10.25
C GLY A 59 12.62 3.58 9.85
N GLN A 60 12.81 3.12 8.62
CA GLN A 60 14.11 2.79 8.05
C GLN A 60 14.24 3.33 6.63
N SER A 61 15.37 3.97 6.33
CA SER A 61 15.77 4.29 4.96
C SER A 61 16.33 3.05 4.25
N ARG A 62 15.75 2.68 3.10
CA ARG A 62 16.21 1.56 2.28
C ARG A 62 16.18 1.90 0.80
N ALA A 63 17.20 1.42 0.08
CA ALA A 63 17.21 1.46 -1.37
C ALA A 63 16.24 0.41 -1.94
N VAL A 64 15.15 0.86 -2.56
CA VAL A 64 14.14 0.02 -3.21
C VAL A 64 14.18 0.25 -4.71
N LYS A 65 14.22 -0.85 -5.47
CA LYS A 65 14.18 -0.81 -6.93
C LYS A 65 12.73 -0.70 -7.41
N LEU A 66 12.45 0.32 -8.22
CA LEU A 66 11.15 0.58 -8.81
C LEU A 66 11.31 0.69 -10.34
N GLY A 67 10.84 -0.33 -11.06
CA GLY A 67 11.14 -0.49 -12.48
C GLY A 67 12.65 -0.63 -12.72
N GLU A 68 13.22 0.25 -13.54
CA GLU A 68 14.66 0.26 -13.84
C GLU A 68 15.49 1.19 -12.94
N ARG A 69 14.84 1.93 -12.03
CA ARG A 69 15.51 2.89 -11.15
C ARG A 69 15.49 2.46 -9.69
N THR A 70 16.53 2.84 -8.95
CA THR A 70 16.61 2.62 -7.50
C THR A 70 16.33 3.93 -6.78
N PHE A 71 15.44 3.89 -5.80
CA PHE A 71 15.08 5.01 -4.95
C PHE A 71 15.50 4.72 -3.52
N ASN A 72 16.12 5.70 -2.86
CA ASN A 72 16.24 5.63 -1.41
C ASN A 72 14.92 6.11 -0.81
N VAL A 73 14.17 5.20 -0.21
CA VAL A 73 12.84 5.45 0.35
C VAL A 73 12.83 5.17 1.84
N GLU A 74 12.00 5.88 2.59
CA GLU A 74 11.72 5.46 3.96
C GLU A 74 10.58 4.46 3.99
N ILE A 75 10.79 3.43 4.80
CA ILE A 75 9.86 2.37 5.07
C ILE A 75 9.47 2.51 6.52
N TYR A 76 8.18 2.71 6.77
CA TYR A 76 7.60 2.69 8.12
C TYR A 76 6.87 1.37 8.31
N SER A 77 7.31 0.56 9.26
CA SER A 77 6.71 -0.74 9.55
C SER A 77 6.02 -0.73 10.92
N PHE A 78 4.80 -1.25 11.00
CA PHE A 78 4.05 -1.39 12.25
C PHE A 78 3.08 -2.58 12.19
N ASP A 79 2.68 -3.07 13.35
CA ASP A 79 1.62 -4.08 13.48
C ASP A 79 0.26 -3.40 13.65
N GLU A 80 -0.74 -3.85 12.91
CA GLU A 80 -2.13 -3.47 13.13
C GLU A 80 -3.01 -4.71 13.00
N GLU A 81 -3.81 -4.99 14.04
CA GLU A 81 -4.72 -6.14 14.07
C GLU A 81 -3.99 -7.49 13.82
N GLY A 82 -2.71 -7.60 14.23
CA GLY A 82 -1.87 -8.80 14.05
C GLY A 82 -1.30 -8.96 12.63
N VAL A 83 -1.32 -7.90 11.83
CA VAL A 83 -0.79 -7.86 10.47
C VAL A 83 0.28 -6.79 10.36
N VAL A 84 1.45 -7.19 9.87
CA VAL A 84 2.55 -6.24 9.61
C VAL A 84 2.22 -5.39 8.39
N ILE A 85 2.19 -4.08 8.59
CA ILE A 85 2.00 -3.07 7.56
C ILE A 85 3.33 -2.37 7.31
N ASN A 86 3.69 -2.25 6.03
CA ASN A 86 4.87 -1.56 5.55
C ASN A 86 4.44 -0.39 4.66
N LEU A 87 4.74 0.84 5.08
CA LEU A 87 4.49 2.06 4.30
C LEU A 87 5.79 2.48 3.62
N HIS A 88 5.83 2.40 2.30
CA HIS A 88 6.98 2.84 1.51
C HIS A 88 6.74 4.24 0.99
N VAL A 89 7.55 5.21 1.40
CA VAL A 89 7.41 6.61 0.98
C VAL A 89 8.32 6.88 -0.21
N PHE A 90 7.71 7.00 -1.38
CA PHE A 90 8.38 7.39 -2.61
C PHE A 90 8.22 8.89 -2.87
N PRO A 91 9.21 9.53 -3.53
CA PRO A 91 9.04 10.88 -4.05
C PRO A 91 7.95 10.87 -5.13
N LYS A 92 7.21 11.97 -5.30
CA LYS A 92 6.08 12.05 -6.24
C LYS A 92 6.47 11.76 -7.68
N ASN A 93 7.71 12.11 -8.05
CA ASN A 93 8.29 11.85 -9.36
C ASN A 93 8.41 10.35 -9.69
N ALA A 94 8.47 9.47 -8.68
CA ALA A 94 8.58 8.03 -8.87
C ALA A 94 7.29 7.39 -9.39
N GLU A 95 6.12 8.01 -9.17
CA GLU A 95 4.82 7.48 -9.64
C GLU A 95 4.83 7.20 -11.15
N ARG A 96 5.52 8.05 -11.92
CA ARG A 96 5.61 7.98 -13.39
C ARG A 96 6.50 6.86 -13.92
N LEU A 97 7.35 6.28 -13.07
CA LEU A 97 8.36 5.30 -13.49
C LEU A 97 7.85 3.87 -13.47
N ILE A 98 6.70 3.63 -12.84
CA ILE A 98 6.13 2.30 -12.74
C ILE A 98 5.40 1.99 -14.04
N PRO A 99 5.82 0.94 -14.77
CA PRO A 99 5.13 0.52 -15.97
C PRO A 99 3.67 0.22 -15.62
N LYS A 100 2.73 0.74 -16.42
CA LYS A 100 1.34 0.29 -16.33
C LYS A 100 1.36 -1.19 -16.71
N ASN A 101 0.96 -2.07 -15.79
CA ASN A 101 0.82 -3.47 -16.15
C ASN A 101 -0.14 -3.55 -17.35
N THR A 102 0.36 -4.12 -18.44
CA THR A 102 -0.38 -4.20 -19.71
C THR A 102 -1.38 -5.37 -19.66
N ASP A 103 -1.16 -6.32 -18.74
CA ASP A 103 -2.07 -7.44 -18.54
C ASP A 103 -3.23 -7.08 -17.62
N LYS A 104 -4.44 -7.08 -18.18
CA LYS A 104 -5.69 -6.67 -17.54
C LYS A 104 -6.13 -7.57 -16.37
N ARG A 105 -5.42 -8.66 -16.05
CA ARG A 105 -5.83 -9.64 -15.04
C ARG A 105 -5.02 -9.61 -13.73
N ALA A 106 -3.88 -8.93 -13.70
CA ALA A 106 -3.11 -8.75 -12.48
C ALA A 106 -2.91 -7.26 -12.21
N LEU A 107 -3.49 -6.74 -11.14
CA LEU A 107 -3.13 -5.41 -10.68
C LEU A 107 -1.72 -5.50 -10.10
N ASP A 108 -0.78 -4.75 -10.66
CA ASP A 108 0.56 -4.58 -10.07
C ASP A 108 0.48 -3.69 -8.81
N ARG A 109 -0.55 -2.84 -8.78
CA ARG A 109 -0.93 -1.93 -7.70
C ARG A 109 -2.42 -1.63 -7.78
N ALA A 110 -3.07 -1.37 -6.64
CA ALA A 110 -4.41 -0.82 -6.62
C ALA A 110 -4.51 0.45 -5.80
N ARG A 111 -5.29 1.40 -6.32
CA ARG A 111 -5.77 2.54 -5.56
C ARG A 111 -6.95 2.14 -4.67
N ILE A 112 -7.30 3.02 -3.73
CA ILE A 112 -8.46 2.89 -2.84
C ILE A 112 -9.70 2.45 -3.64
N ARG A 113 -10.05 3.16 -4.71
CA ARG A 113 -11.21 2.83 -5.57
C ARG A 113 -11.15 1.42 -6.14
N GLN A 114 -10.01 1.01 -6.68
CA GLN A 114 -9.86 -0.33 -7.28
C GLN A 114 -9.95 -1.43 -6.22
N LEU A 115 -9.38 -1.21 -5.04
CA LEU A 115 -9.49 -2.16 -3.93
C LEU A 115 -10.95 -2.27 -3.44
N GLN A 116 -11.69 -1.15 -3.38
CA GLN A 116 -13.12 -1.16 -3.07
C GLN A 116 -13.92 -1.94 -4.11
N GLU A 117 -13.64 -1.74 -5.40
CA GLU A 117 -14.29 -2.50 -6.48
C GLU A 117 -14.05 -4.01 -6.33
N LEU A 118 -12.80 -4.43 -6.03
CA LEU A 118 -12.49 -5.83 -5.80
C LEU A 118 -13.24 -6.42 -4.60
N ILE A 119 -13.29 -5.70 -3.48
CA ILE A 119 -14.03 -6.14 -2.29
C ILE A 119 -15.52 -6.27 -2.61
N ASN A 120 -16.10 -5.31 -3.34
CA ASN A 120 -17.50 -5.36 -3.75
C ASN A 120 -17.78 -6.50 -4.73
N GLN A 121 -16.85 -6.80 -5.64
CA GLN A 121 -16.96 -7.92 -6.56
C GLN A 121 -16.93 -9.27 -5.82
N GLU A 122 -16.10 -9.41 -4.79
CA GLU A 122 -16.08 -10.61 -3.93
C GLU A 122 -17.40 -10.78 -3.15
N ASP A 123 -17.84 -9.73 -2.45
CA ASP A 123 -19.10 -9.75 -1.68
C ASP A 123 -20.31 -10.06 -2.59
N CYS A 124 -20.33 -9.50 -3.81
CA CYS A 124 -21.40 -9.77 -4.79
C CYS A 124 -21.37 -11.21 -5.32
N ASN A 125 -20.19 -11.79 -5.52
CA ASN A 125 -20.05 -13.17 -5.98
C ASN A 125 -20.42 -14.21 -4.92
N ILE A 126 -20.30 -13.87 -3.63
CA ILE A 126 -20.73 -14.72 -2.50
C ILE A 126 -22.26 -14.65 -2.32
N SER A 127 -22.89 -13.52 -2.58
CA SER A 127 -24.35 -13.35 -2.47
C SER A 127 -25.16 -13.98 -3.62
N ALA A 128 -24.49 -14.44 -4.69
CA ALA A 128 -25.12 -15.01 -5.88
C ALA A 128 -25.08 -16.55 -5.93
N ALA A 129 -24.61 -17.21 -4.87
CA ALA A 129 -24.56 -18.67 -4.71
C ALA A 129 -25.52 -19.13 -3.61
#